data_AF-A0A923YYZ4-F1
#
_entry.id   AF-A0A923YYZ4-F1
#
_cell.length_a   1.000
_cell.length_b   1.000
_cell.length_c   1.000
_cell.angle_alpha   90.00
_cell.angle_beta   90.00
_cell.angle_gamma   90.00
#
_symmetry.space_group_name_H-M   'P 1'
#
loop_
_entity.id
_entity.type
_entity.pdbx_description
1 polymer ?
#
loop_
_entity_poly.entity_id
_entity_poly.type
_entity_poly.pdbx_seq_one_letter_code
_entity_poly.pdbx_strand_id
1 'polypeptide(L)'
;VISFYIVDLHFNLGVKLLNDKFGIQTRGGCSCAGTYGHHLLEVSHKMSSDLIDEITLGDLIRKPGWIRLSVHPTTTNAEIEMVCDSLISLSKNHKEWAADYLYNHKTNEFENKNPTNSEFQLVESLFL
;
A
#
# COMPACT_ATOMS: atom_id res chain seq x y z
N VAL A 1 -11.81 8.86 -6.51
CA VAL A 1 -10.57 8.25 -6.01
C VAL A 1 -10.31 8.81 -4.62
N ILE A 2 -10.09 7.94 -3.64
CA ILE A 2 -9.81 8.27 -2.25
C ILE A 2 -8.33 7.95 -2.00
N SER A 3 -7.60 8.87 -1.41
CA SER A 3 -6.20 8.68 -1.05
C SER A 3 -6.05 8.75 0.46
N PHE A 4 -5.34 7.80 1.05
CA PHE A 4 -5.14 7.72 2.50
C PHE A 4 -3.80 7.05 2.83
N TYR A 5 -3.35 7.22 4.07
CA TYR A 5 -2.21 6.52 4.63
C TYR A 5 -2.61 5.88 5.97
N ILE A 6 -1.84 4.90 6.40
CA ILE A 6 -1.98 4.26 7.72
C ILE A 6 -0.65 4.48 8.43
N VAL A 7 -0.71 4.98 9.67
CA VAL A 7 0.49 5.21 10.49
C VAL A 7 1.25 3.89 10.65
N ASP A 8 2.59 3.96 10.55
CA ASP A 8 3.50 2.81 10.60
C ASP A 8 3.32 1.75 9.49
N LEU A 9 2.63 2.09 8.38
CA LEU A 9 2.47 1.18 7.24
C LEU A 9 3.03 1.80 5.96
N HIS A 10 4.05 1.15 5.37
CA HIS A 10 4.54 1.52 4.06
C HIS A 10 3.44 1.30 3.00
N PHE A 11 3.20 2.30 2.16
CA PHE A 11 2.08 2.30 1.22
C PHE A 11 2.10 1.10 0.25
N ASN A 12 3.27 0.70 -0.28
CA ASN A 12 3.36 -0.49 -1.13
C ASN A 12 3.06 -1.79 -0.37
N LEU A 13 3.40 -1.88 0.92
CA LEU A 13 3.01 -3.02 1.74
C LEU A 13 1.50 -3.04 1.96
N GLY A 14 0.89 -1.88 2.23
CA GLY A 14 -0.56 -1.77 2.37
C GLY A 14 -1.30 -2.16 1.09
N VAL A 15 -0.82 -1.74 -0.09
CA VAL A 15 -1.35 -2.17 -1.39
C VAL A 15 -1.25 -3.68 -1.56
N LYS A 16 -0.09 -4.26 -1.24
CA LYS A 16 0.14 -5.70 -1.35
C LYS A 16 -0.74 -6.50 -0.40
N LEU A 17 -0.90 -6.06 0.85
CA LEU A 17 -1.77 -6.70 1.84
C LEU A 17 -3.25 -6.63 1.44
N LEU A 18 -3.71 -5.51 0.85
CA LEU A 18 -5.08 -5.39 0.35
C LEU A 18 -5.38 -6.40 -0.77
N ASN A 19 -4.42 -6.58 -1.67
CA ASN A 19 -4.51 -7.60 -2.72
C ASN A 19 -4.49 -9.02 -2.12
N ASP A 20 -3.46 -9.35 -1.36
CA ASP A 20 -3.20 -10.73 -0.95
C ASP A 20 -4.21 -11.28 0.06
N LYS A 21 -4.79 -10.43 0.92
CA LYS A 21 -5.72 -10.87 1.98
C LYS A 21 -7.19 -10.67 1.64
N PHE A 22 -7.51 -9.69 0.80
CA PHE A 22 -8.89 -9.29 0.53
C PHE A 22 -9.25 -9.28 -0.96
N GLY A 23 -8.28 -9.48 -1.87
CA GLY A 23 -8.50 -9.38 -3.32
C GLY A 23 -8.75 -7.94 -3.79
N ILE A 24 -8.48 -6.93 -2.96
CA ILE A 24 -8.77 -5.52 -3.28
C ILE A 24 -7.56 -4.91 -3.98
N GLN A 25 -7.70 -4.67 -5.28
CA GLN A 25 -6.64 -4.04 -6.07
C GLN A 25 -6.64 -2.52 -5.87
N THR A 26 -5.50 -2.02 -5.38
CA THR A 26 -5.25 -0.57 -5.20
C THR A 26 -3.94 -0.18 -5.85
N ARG A 27 -3.60 1.12 -5.83
CA ARG A 27 -2.31 1.60 -6.33
C ARG A 27 -1.61 2.45 -5.28
N GLY A 28 -0.31 2.24 -5.14
CA GLY A 28 0.55 3.16 -4.40
C GLY A 28 0.73 4.47 -5.15
N GLY A 29 0.71 5.59 -4.43
CA GLY A 29 1.17 6.88 -4.90
C GLY A 29 2.45 7.25 -4.17
N CYS A 30 3.56 7.41 -4.90
CA CYS A 30 4.78 7.96 -4.31
C CYS A 30 4.74 9.49 -4.37
N SER A 31 5.12 10.15 -3.27
CA SER A 31 5.12 11.61 -3.22
C SER A 31 6.29 12.17 -4.03
N CYS A 32 6.07 12.41 -5.32
CA CYS A 32 6.77 13.48 -6.03
C CYS A 32 6.02 14.77 -5.66
N ALA A 33 6.42 15.39 -4.55
CA ALA A 33 5.62 16.31 -3.74
C ALA A 33 5.01 17.50 -4.51
N GLY A 34 3.68 17.46 -4.69
CA GLY A 34 2.84 18.65 -4.87
C GLY A 34 2.15 19.03 -3.56
N THR A 35 1.50 20.20 -3.51
CA THR A 35 0.81 20.74 -2.31
C THR A 35 -0.14 19.75 -1.64
N TYR A 36 -0.80 18.88 -2.40
CA TYR A 36 -1.69 17.84 -1.87
C TYR A 36 -0.96 16.82 -0.97
N GLY A 37 0.28 16.45 -1.29
CA GLY A 37 1.07 15.53 -0.47
C GLY A 37 1.43 16.14 0.89
N HIS A 38 1.74 17.45 0.92
CA HIS A 38 2.00 18.17 2.18
C HIS A 38 0.76 18.23 3.07
N HIS A 39 -0.41 18.48 2.48
CA HIS A 39 -1.67 18.51 3.22
C HIS A 39 -2.11 17.13 3.74
N LEU A 40 -1.95 16.07 2.94
CA LEU A 40 -2.43 14.74 3.31
C LEU A 40 -1.55 14.07 4.35
N LEU A 41 -0.24 14.27 4.30
CA LEU A 41 0.74 13.55 5.13
C LEU A 41 1.21 14.36 6.35
N GLU A 42 0.61 15.52 6.62
CA GLU A 42 0.96 16.45 7.71
C GLU A 42 2.47 16.75 7.79
N VAL A 43 3.17 16.74 6.65
CA VAL A 43 4.62 16.93 6.60
C VAL A 43 4.93 18.40 6.90
N SER A 44 5.35 18.68 8.13
CA SER A 44 5.89 20.00 8.47
C SER A 44 7.14 20.30 7.63
N HIS A 45 7.44 21.57 7.37
CA HIS A 45 8.65 21.98 6.62
C HIS A 45 9.94 21.34 7.17
N LYS A 46 9.99 21.08 8.49
CA LYS A 46 11.12 20.43 9.18
C LYS A 46 11.19 18.93 8.88
N MET A 47 10.06 18.20 8.93
CA MET A 47 9.98 16.79 8.51
C MET A 47 10.30 16.61 7.03
N SER A 48 9.98 17.59 6.18
CA SER A 48 10.31 17.53 4.75
C SER A 48 11.83 17.56 4.52
N SER A 49 12.57 18.38 5.25
CA SER A 49 14.05 18.46 5.12
C SER A 49 14.74 17.17 5.57
N ASP A 50 14.38 16.65 6.75
CA ASP A 50 15.00 15.45 7.31
C ASP A 50 14.71 14.20 6.44
N LEU A 51 13.51 14.13 5.84
CA LEU A 51 13.09 13.06 4.94
C LEU A 51 13.73 13.16 3.54
N ILE A 52 13.98 14.38 3.04
CA ILE A 52 14.71 14.62 1.78
C ILE A 52 16.17 14.19 1.92
N ASP A 53 16.80 14.47 3.07
CA ASP A 53 18.19 14.12 3.32
C ASP A 53 18.39 12.59 3.36
N GLU A 54 17.44 11.85 3.94
CA GLU A 54 17.47 10.39 4.00
C GLU A 54 17.11 9.70 2.67
N ILE A 55 16.18 10.25 1.89
CA ILE A 55 15.85 9.76 0.53
C ILE A 55 17.06 9.94 -0.40
N THR A 56 17.83 11.00 -0.23
CA THR A 56 19.06 11.28 -1.01
C THR A 56 20.15 10.23 -0.76
N LEU A 57 20.09 9.51 0.37
CA LEU A 57 20.98 8.40 0.72
C LEU A 57 20.55 7.04 0.13
N GLY A 58 19.44 6.99 -0.60
CA GLY A 58 18.97 5.79 -1.29
C GLY A 58 18.07 4.87 -0.46
N ASP A 59 17.65 5.29 0.72
CA ASP A 59 16.73 4.50 1.56
C ASP A 59 15.26 4.81 1.22
N LEU A 60 14.72 4.03 0.28
CA LEU A 60 13.34 4.15 -0.19
C LEU A 60 12.29 3.74 0.85
N ILE A 61 12.68 3.07 1.96
CA ILE A 61 11.75 2.66 3.02
C ILE A 61 11.05 3.86 3.65
N ARG A 62 11.75 5.00 3.75
CA ARG A 62 11.20 6.21 4.36
C ARG A 62 10.51 7.11 3.35
N LYS A 63 10.38 6.67 2.09
CA LYS A 63 9.71 7.44 1.05
C LYS A 63 8.22 7.61 1.42
N PRO A 64 7.75 8.85 1.62
CA PRO A 64 6.37 9.07 1.97
C PRO A 64 5.48 8.78 0.78
N GLY A 65 4.34 8.15 1.05
CA GLY A 65 3.37 7.80 0.03
C GLY A 65 2.01 7.48 0.63
N TRP A 66 1.06 7.18 -0.24
CA TRP A 66 -0.32 6.88 0.14
C TRP A 66 -0.87 5.76 -0.72
N ILE A 67 -1.96 5.15 -0.25
CA ILE A 67 -2.73 4.16 -0.97
C ILE A 67 -3.86 4.91 -1.70
N ARG A 68 -4.07 4.59 -2.97
CA ARG A 68 -5.14 5.14 -3.80
C ARG A 68 -6.19 4.06 -4.06
N LEU A 69 -7.38 4.29 -3.53
CA LEU A 69 -8.56 3.46 -3.74
C LEU A 69 -9.52 4.15 -4.71
N SER A 70 -9.94 3.42 -5.75
CA SER A 70 -10.94 3.88 -6.70
C SER A 70 -12.26 3.20 -6.41
N VAL A 71 -13.33 4.00 -6.30
CA VAL A 71 -14.70 3.52 -6.21
C VAL A 71 -15.42 3.93 -7.49
N HIS A 72 -16.11 2.99 -8.12
CA HIS A 72 -16.85 3.24 -9.36
C HIS A 72 -18.34 3.45 -9.04
N PRO A 73 -19.10 4.25 -9.82
CA PRO A 73 -20.54 4.42 -9.60
C PRO A 73 -21.37 3.14 -9.66
N THR A 74 -20.82 2.05 -10.20
CA THR A 74 -21.47 0.72 -10.24
C THR A 74 -21.08 -0.17 -9.07
N THR A 75 -20.18 0.27 -8.19
CA THR A 75 -19.85 -0.48 -6.97
C THR A 75 -21.05 -0.47 -6.04
N THR A 76 -21.48 -1.66 -5.63
CA THR A 76 -22.62 -1.86 -4.74
C THR A 76 -22.30 -1.49 -3.30
N ASN A 77 -23.32 -1.22 -2.50
CA ASN A 77 -23.13 -0.93 -1.08
C ASN A 77 -22.43 -2.09 -0.34
N ALA A 78 -22.77 -3.34 -0.67
CA ALA A 78 -22.15 -4.51 -0.07
C ALA A 78 -20.64 -4.61 -0.38
N GLU A 79 -20.24 -4.29 -1.62
CA GLU A 79 -18.82 -4.23 -1.99
C GLU A 79 -18.09 -3.10 -1.24
N ILE A 80 -18.73 -1.93 -1.07
CA ILE A 80 -18.14 -0.84 -0.28
C ILE A 80 -18.01 -1.20 1.20
N GLU A 81 -18.99 -1.86 1.79
CA GLU A 81 -18.93 -2.36 3.17
C GLU A 81 -17.76 -3.33 3.34
N MET A 82 -17.59 -4.28 2.41
CA MET A 82 -16.46 -5.21 2.40
C MET A 82 -15.11 -4.48 2.31
N VAL A 83 -15.02 -3.44 1.48
CA VAL A 83 -13.80 -2.61 1.40
C VAL A 83 -13.53 -1.88 2.72
N CYS A 84 -14.55 -1.31 3.35
CA CYS A 84 -14.43 -0.64 4.65
C CYS A 84 -13.94 -1.60 5.74
N ASP A 85 -14.55 -2.78 5.85
CA ASP A 85 -14.15 -3.81 6.82
C ASP A 85 -12.72 -4.32 6.59
N SER A 86 -12.33 -4.45 5.33
CA SER A 86 -10.97 -4.81 4.93
C SER A 86 -9.95 -3.74 5.33
N LEU A 87 -10.27 -2.46 5.14
CA LEU A 87 -9.41 -1.34 5.56
C LEU A 87 -9.27 -1.26 7.08
N ILE A 88 -10.35 -1.47 7.83
CA ILE A 88 -10.33 -1.55 9.30
C ILE A 88 -9.44 -2.71 9.75
N SER A 89 -9.58 -3.87 9.12
CA SER A 89 -8.77 -5.06 9.43
C SER A 89 -7.30 -4.85 9.11
N LEU A 90 -6.97 -4.23 7.97
CA LEU A 90 -5.61 -3.83 7.63
C LEU A 90 -5.03 -2.88 8.68
N SER A 91 -5.75 -1.82 9.02
CA SER A 91 -5.28 -0.83 10.00
C SER A 91 -4.95 -1.48 11.35
N LYS A 92 -5.75 -2.45 11.81
CA LYS A 92 -5.52 -3.14 13.10
C LYS A 92 -4.36 -4.14 13.06
N ASN A 93 -4.19 -4.86 11.96
CA ASN A 93 -3.34 -6.06 11.93
C ASN A 93 -2.07 -5.93 11.07
N HIS A 94 -1.87 -4.81 10.36
CA HIS A 94 -0.75 -4.66 9.42
C HIS A 94 0.63 -4.91 10.05
N LYS A 95 0.84 -4.59 11.33
CA LYS A 95 2.12 -4.80 12.03
C LYS A 95 2.47 -6.28 12.15
N GLU A 96 1.48 -7.10 12.47
CA GLU A 96 1.64 -8.56 12.53
C GLU A 96 1.85 -9.12 11.13
N TRP A 97 1.00 -8.74 10.18
CA TRP A 97 1.06 -9.25 8.81
C TRP A 97 2.31 -8.83 8.05
N ALA A 98 2.90 -7.69 8.38
CA ALA A 98 4.16 -7.24 7.80
C ALA A 98 5.30 -8.25 8.03
N ALA A 99 5.25 -9.05 9.10
CA ALA A 99 6.25 -10.06 9.39
C ALA A 99 6.34 -11.15 8.31
N ASP A 100 5.29 -11.36 7.51
CA ASP A 100 5.25 -12.34 6.43
C ASP A 100 5.84 -11.84 5.12
N TYR A 101 6.28 -10.58 5.06
CA TYR A 101 6.76 -9.95 3.84
C TYR A 101 8.24 -9.55 3.94
N LEU A 102 8.90 -9.53 2.79
CA LEU A 102 10.26 -9.02 2.60
C LEU A 102 10.21 -7.80 1.71
N TYR A 103 10.92 -6.75 2.13
CA TYR A 103 11.04 -5.53 1.36
C TYR A 103 12.21 -5.61 0.37
N ASN A 104 11.94 -5.26 -0.89
CA ASN A 104 12.94 -5.21 -1.94
C ASN A 104 13.30 -3.74 -2.26
N HIS A 105 14.42 -3.27 -1.70
CA HIS A 105 14.89 -1.89 -1.88
C HIS A 105 15.15 -1.49 -3.34
N LYS A 106 15.41 -2.45 -4.24
CA LYS A 106 15.69 -2.14 -5.65
C LYS A 106 14.42 -1.76 -6.42
N THR A 107 13.30 -2.38 -6.06
CA THR A 107 12.01 -2.21 -6.74
C THR A 107 11.01 -1.40 -5.92
N ASN A 108 11.29 -1.18 -4.63
CA ASN A 108 10.39 -0.61 -3.64
C ASN A 108 9.14 -1.48 -3.38
N GLU A 109 9.19 -2.77 -3.72
CA GLU A 109 8.07 -3.70 -3.60
C GLU A 109 8.19 -4.61 -2.38
N PHE A 110 7.07 -5.25 -2.00
CA PHE A 110 7.00 -6.23 -0.92
C PHE A 110 6.62 -7.59 -1.49
N GLU A 111 7.39 -8.61 -1.13
CA GLU A 111 7.20 -9.99 -1.57
C GLU A 111 6.84 -10.86 -0.37
N ASN A 112 5.82 -11.70 -0.50
CA ASN A 112 5.46 -12.63 0.57
C ASN A 112 6.55 -13.70 0.69
N LYS A 113 6.95 -14.05 1.93
CA LYS A 113 7.97 -15.06 2.20
C LYS A 113 7.57 -16.46 1.71
N ASN A 114 6.27 -16.76 1.75
CA ASN A 114 5.70 -18.05 1.37
C ASN A 114 4.55 -17.80 0.39
N PRO A 115 4.83 -17.47 -0.89
CA PRO A 115 3.78 -17.25 -1.86
C PRO A 115 2.95 -18.53 -2.02
N THR A 116 1.64 -18.42 -1.83
CA THR A 116 0.73 -19.54 -2.04
C THR A 116 0.77 -19.93 -3.52
N ASN A 117 1.16 -21.17 -3.84
CA ASN A 117 1.23 -21.69 -5.22
C ASN A 117 -0.11 -21.64 -5.98
N SER A 118 -1.20 -21.29 -5.32
CA SER A 118 -2.54 -21.21 -5.91
C SER A 118 -2.67 -20.17 -7.01
N GLU A 119 -2.00 -19.01 -6.91
CA GLU A 119 -2.07 -17.98 -7.96
C GLU A 119 -1.38 -18.45 -9.25
N PHE A 120 -0.19 -19.06 -9.14
CA PHE A 120 0.51 -19.61 -10.30
C PHE A 120 -0.29 -20.73 -10.97
N GLN A 121 -0.87 -21.64 -10.19
CA GLN A 121 -1.73 -22.71 -10.71
C GLN A 121 -3.00 -22.17 -11.38
N LEU A 122 -3.62 -21.13 -10.81
CA LEU A 122 -4.80 -20.49 -11.40
C LEU A 122 -4.46 -19.82 -12.73
N VAL A 123 -3.36 -19.07 -12.78
CA VAL A 123 -2.89 -18.42 -14.02
C VAL A 123 -2.58 -19.46 -15.10
N GLU A 124 -1.88 -20.55 -14.77
CA GLU A 124 -1.64 -21.63 -15.72
C GLU A 124 -2.94 -22.25 -16.25
N SER A 125 -3.95 -22.42 -15.39
CA SER A 125 -5.25 -22.97 -15.80
C SER A 125 -6.06 -22.04 -16.71
N LEU A 126 -5.79 -20.73 -16.71
CA LEU A 126 -6.48 -19.76 -17.58
C LEU A 126 -5.92 -19.72 -19.01
N PHE A 127 -4.74 -20.30 -19.23
CA PHE A 127 -4.07 -20.37 -20.54
C PHE A 127 -4.10 -21.78 -21.15
N LEU A 128 -4.81 -22.73 -20.54
CA LEU A 128 -5.12 -24.06 -21.05
C LEU A 128 -6.57 -24.13 -21.54
#